data_AF-V4MXK5-F1
#
_entry.id   AF-V4MXK5-F1
#
_cell.length_a   1.000
_cell.length_b   1.000
_cell.length_c   1.000
_cell.angle_alpha   90.00
_cell.angle_beta   90.00
_cell.angle_gamma   90.00
#
_symmetry.space_group_name_H-M   'P 1'
#
loop_
_entity.id
_entity.type
_entity.pdbx_description
1 polymer ?
#
loop_
_entity_poly.entity_id
_entity_poly.type
_entity_poly.pdbx_seq_one_letter_code
_entity_poly.pdbx_strand_id
1 'polypeptide(L)' 'MGTLSPDDIKRLSVEERLELIGDLWDSIEAERLPVPDAHRAEIERRLATLDEDIKLGTAWEDLKAEMEARAK' A
#
# COMPACT_ATOMS: atom_id res chain seq x y z
N MET A 1 -14.17 -5.87 -27.32
CA MET A 1 -13.15 -5.89 -26.26
C MET A 1 -12.90 -7.33 -25.90
N GLY A 2 -11.68 -7.84 -26.07
CA GLY A 2 -11.33 -9.20 -25.68
C GLY A 2 -11.21 -9.29 -24.16
N THR A 3 -11.71 -10.37 -23.57
CA THR A 3 -11.53 -10.64 -22.15
C THR A 3 -10.14 -11.20 -21.93
N LEU A 4 -9.38 -10.61 -21.00
CA LEU A 4 -8.11 -11.16 -20.56
C LEU A 4 -8.37 -12.49 -19.83
N SER A 5 -7.84 -13.61 -20.36
CA SER A 5 -8.03 -14.93 -19.75
C SER A 5 -6.95 -15.24 -18.71
N PRO A 6 -7.20 -16.16 -17.77
CA PRO A 6 -6.18 -16.63 -16.84
C PRO A 6 -4.95 -17.21 -17.53
N ASP A 7 -5.11 -17.79 -18.72
CA ASP A 7 -4.00 -18.37 -19.47
C ASP A 7 -3.14 -17.28 -20.14
N ASP A 8 -3.72 -16.14 -20.51
CA ASP A 8 -2.96 -14.97 -20.98
C ASP A 8 -2.06 -14.42 -19.87
N ILE A 9 -2.57 -14.34 -18.62
CA ILE A 9 -1.81 -13.88 -17.45
C ILE A 9 -0.67 -14.84 -17.11
N LYS A 10 -0.89 -16.16 -17.22
CA LYS A 10 0.15 -17.17 -16.93
C LYS A 10 1.33 -17.10 -17.89
N ARG A 11 1.14 -16.55 -19.11
CA ARG A 11 2.20 -16.39 -20.10
C ARG A 11 3.13 -15.22 -19.80
N LEU A 12 2.68 -14.28 -18.99
CA LEU A 12 3.49 -13.16 -18.52
C LEU A 12 4.55 -13.65 -17.52
N SER A 13 5.73 -13.02 -17.57
CA SER A 13 6.73 -13.11 -16.51
C SER A 13 6.20 -12.57 -15.18
N VAL A 14 6.94 -12.76 -14.09
CA VAL A 14 6.53 -12.21 -12.80
C VAL A 14 6.54 -10.68 -12.85
N GLU A 15 7.54 -10.11 -13.51
CA GLU A 15 7.71 -8.67 -13.69
C GLU A 15 6.54 -8.07 -14.51
N GLU A 16 6.20 -8.70 -15.65
CA GLU A 16 5.08 -8.26 -16.50
C GLU A 16 3.73 -8.37 -15.78
N ARG A 17 3.56 -9.35 -14.87
CA ARG A 17 2.35 -9.43 -14.03
C ARG A 17 2.28 -8.29 -13.03
N LEU A 18 3.40 -7.89 -12.43
CA LEU A 18 3.44 -6.78 -11.49
C LEU A 18 3.14 -5.45 -12.20
N GLU A 19 3.69 -5.24 -13.40
CA GLU A 19 3.37 -4.10 -14.25
C GLU A 19 1.87 -4.07 -14.60
N LEU A 20 1.32 -5.20 -15.05
CA LEU A 20 -0.11 -5.31 -15.34
C LEU A 20 -0.98 -5.04 -14.11
N ILE A 21 -0.60 -5.49 -12.92
CA ILE A 21 -1.32 -5.17 -11.67
C ILE A 21 -1.34 -3.66 -11.44
N GLY A 22 -0.21 -2.98 -11.67
CA GLY A 22 -0.11 -1.52 -11.57
C GLY A 22 -1.03 -0.82 -12.57
N ASP A 23 -0.94 -1.18 -13.86
CA ASP A 23 -1.77 -0.60 -14.91
C ASP A 23 -3.27 -0.81 -14.65
N LEU A 24 -3.65 -2.01 -14.21
CA LEU A 24 -5.03 -2.32 -13.84
C LEU A 24 -5.48 -1.49 -12.64
N TRP A 25 -4.61 -1.32 -11.64
CA TRP A 25 -4.90 -0.50 -10.47
C TRP A 25 -5.13 0.96 -10.86
N ASP A 26 -4.24 1.53 -11.67
CA ASP A 26 -4.34 2.92 -12.15
C ASP A 26 -5.55 3.14 -13.08
N SER A 27 -6.05 2.08 -13.71
CA SER A 27 -7.26 2.15 -14.54
C SER A 27 -8.56 2.30 -13.73
N ILE A 28 -8.52 2.07 -12.40
CA ILE A 28 -9.70 2.16 -11.54
C ILE A 28 -9.88 3.61 -11.07
N GLU A 29 -10.96 4.26 -11.51
CA GLU A 29 -11.37 5.58 -11.02
C GLU A 29 -11.65 5.55 -9.51
N ALA A 30 -11.05 6.47 -8.75
CA ALA A 30 -11.16 6.52 -7.29
C ALA A 30 -12.61 6.65 -6.80
N GLU A 31 -13.46 7.33 -7.57
CA GLU A 31 -14.88 7.52 -7.30
C GLU A 31 -15.67 6.20 -7.27
N ARG A 32 -15.14 5.14 -7.90
CA ARG A 32 -15.75 3.80 -7.90
C ARG A 32 -15.41 2.98 -6.66
N LEU A 33 -14.47 3.44 -5.85
CA LEU A 33 -14.04 2.78 -4.62
C LEU A 33 -14.24 3.74 -3.43
N PRO A 34 -15.49 3.95 -2.98
CA PRO A 34 -15.74 4.81 -1.84
C PRO A 34 -15.01 4.27 -0.61
N VAL A 35 -14.28 5.14 0.08
CA VAL A 35 -13.63 4.81 1.35
C VAL A 35 -14.72 4.46 2.37
N PRO A 36 -14.71 3.24 2.95
CA PRO A 36 -15.69 2.86 3.97
C PRO A 36 -15.67 3.83 5.16
N ASP A 37 -16.84 4.11 5.73
CA ASP A 37 -16.95 5.05 6.86
C ASP A 37 -16.07 4.67 8.04
N ALA A 38 -15.90 3.36 8.30
CA ALA A 38 -14.99 2.87 9.32
C ALA A 38 -13.52 3.26 9.08
N HIS A 39 -13.06 3.23 7.82
CA HIS A 39 -11.70 3.66 7.47
C HIS A 39 -11.57 5.19 7.60
N ARG A 40 -12.58 5.94 7.17
CA ARG A 40 -12.60 7.40 7.32
C ARG A 40 -12.53 7.81 8.79
N ALA A 41 -13.36 7.20 9.63
CA ALA A 41 -13.37 7.45 11.06
C ALA A 41 -12.02 7.14 11.72
N GLU A 42 -11.36 6.05 11.31
CA GLU A 42 -10.02 5.72 11.83
C GLU A 42 -8.95 6.73 11.39
N ILE A 43 -9.01 7.19 10.13
CA ILE A 43 -8.11 8.23 9.63
C ILE A 43 -8.31 9.53 10.42
N GLU A 44 -9.56 9.96 10.60
CA GLU A 44 -9.90 11.14 11.40
C GLU A 44 -9.42 11.02 12.84
N ARG A 45 -9.62 9.85 13.47
CA ARG A 45 -9.16 9.56 14.83
C ARG A 45 -7.63 9.69 14.96
N ARG A 46 -6.86 9.17 14.00
CA ARG A 46 -5.39 9.25 14.01
C ARG A 46 -4.88 10.65 13.65
N LEU A 47 -5.55 11.35 12.75
CA LEU A 47 -5.19 12.73 12.40
C LEU A 47 -5.36 13.67 13.61
N ALA A 48 -6.37 13.43 14.46
CA ALA A 48 -6.59 14.23 15.66
C ALA A 48 -5.44 14.15 16.68
N THR A 49 -4.65 13.07 16.68
CA THR A 49 -3.54 12.84 17.63
C THR A 49 -2.17 12.85 16.97
N LEU A 50 -2.09 13.12 15.66
CA LEU A 50 -0.87 12.92 14.86
C LEU A 50 0.35 13.64 15.43
N ASP A 51 0.22 14.90 15.83
CA ASP A 51 1.34 15.70 16.34
C ASP A 51 1.94 15.14 17.64
N GLU A 52 1.11 14.55 18.50
CA GLU A 52 1.59 13.89 19.71
C GLU A 52 2.12 12.48 19.41
N ASP A 53 1.45 11.75 18.52
CA ASP A 53 1.86 10.40 18.12
C ASP A 53 3.24 10.40 17.42
N ILE A 54 3.55 11.42 16.61
CA ILE A 54 4.86 11.56 15.96
C ILE A 54 5.99 11.66 16.99
N LYS A 55 5.76 12.33 18.13
CA LYS A 55 6.77 12.45 19.19
C LYS A 55 7.07 11.12 19.89
N LEU A 56 6.14 10.16 19.81
CA LEU A 56 6.31 8.80 20.31
C LEU A 56 7.01 7.88 19.29
N GLY A 57 7.13 8.31 18.04
CA GLY A 57 7.77 7.56 16.97
C GLY A 57 9.29 7.64 17.02
N THR A 58 9.93 6.57 16.56
CA THR A 58 11.37 6.53 16.30
C THR A 58 11.61 6.81 14.81
N ALA A 59 12.66 7.56 14.48
CA ALA A 59 13.04 7.73 13.09
C ALA A 59 13.36 6.38 12.45
N TRP A 60 12.94 6.19 11.20
CA TRP A 60 13.10 4.91 10.50
C TRP A 60 14.56 4.44 10.45
N GLU A 61 15.49 5.36 10.20
CA GLU A 61 16.92 5.06 10.14
C GLU A 61 17.47 4.57 11.47
N ASP A 62 17.00 5.13 12.60
CA ASP A 62 17.43 4.71 13.94
C ASP A 62 16.93 3.30 14.27
N LEU A 63 15.66 3.01 13.99
CA LEU A 63 15.08 1.68 14.18
C LEU A 63 15.78 0.64 13.30
N LYS A 64 16.04 0.99 12.04
CA LYS A 64 16.73 0.11 11.09
C LYS A 64 18.14 -0.24 11.58
N ALA A 65 18.91 0.76 12.01
CA ALA A 65 20.25 0.56 12.57
C ALA A 65 20.23 -0.35 13.82
N GLU A 66 19.23 -0.16 14.70
CA GLU A 66 19.03 -1.03 15.88
C GLU A 66 18.76 -2.48 15.48
N MET A 67 17.88 -2.71 14.49
CA MET A 67 17.55 -4.06 14.02
C MET A 67 18.75 -4.75 13.36
N GLU A 68 19.53 -4.03 12.54
CA GLU A 68 20.74 -4.56 11.91
C GLU A 68 21.82 -4.90 12.95
N ALA A 69 21.95 -4.10 14.01
CA ALA A 69 22.88 -4.38 15.10
C ALA A 69 22.49 -5.64 15.90
N ARG A 70 21.19 -5.89 16.10
CA ARG A 70 20.68 -7.09 16.79
C ARG A 70 20.80 -8.38 15.99
N ALA A 71 20.92 -8.28 14.67
CA ALA A 71 21.05 -9.44 13.79
C ALA A 71 22.49 -9.98 13.69
N LYS A 72 23.46 -9.35 14.36
CA LYS A 72 24.86 -9.76 14.47
C LYS A 72 25.12 -10.53 15.76
#